data_AF-A0A0P7AYC7-F1
#
_entry.id   AF-A0A0P7AYC7-F1
#
_cell.length_a   1.000
_cell.length_b   1.000
_cell.length_c   1.000
_cell.angle_alpha   90.00
_cell.angle_beta   90.00
_cell.angle_gamma   90.00
#
_symmetry.space_group_name_H-M   'P 1'
#
loop_
_entity.id
_entity.type
_entity.pdbx_description
1 polymer ?
#
loop_
_entity_poly.entity_id
_entity_poly.type
_entity_poly.pdbx_seq_one_letter_code
_entity_poly.pdbx_strand_id
1 'polypeptide(L)'
;MQKSKITYSFLALFTMVTLVSCTDNDDGMMVDQIPTCEDGILNGNETGIDCGGSCMPCDAMGTNPDFSGTYAQVDFMGRPGINTVLSVDGATKDAHNGAIPSEMGSSFQPAFEARLEQYHDVYAVKLGLDPAAVNYENNILGLDATTLTTVLAADVLQVAPDLPTTYFDPGTDSDNDGRILVPDGDEVALTGRRLTDDIIDISLILLFGGTEGNRFSGQDIDMDGTPDLPRLTSDGVSLTAEITTEFPYIGNPE
;
A
#
# COMPACT_ATOMS: atom_id res chain seq x y z
N MET A 1 -25.01 -29.53 59.93
CA MET A 1 -25.19 -28.12 59.50
C MET A 1 -24.03 -27.69 58.59
N GLN A 2 -24.03 -28.03 57.29
CA GLN A 2 -23.00 -27.49 56.36
C GLN A 2 -23.27 -27.69 54.86
N LYS A 3 -24.52 -27.89 54.42
CA LYS A 3 -24.82 -28.09 52.98
C LYS A 3 -25.62 -26.97 52.30
N SER A 4 -26.36 -26.12 53.02
CA SER A 4 -27.12 -25.04 52.36
C SER A 4 -26.28 -23.79 52.06
N LYS A 5 -25.20 -23.53 52.83
CA LYS A 5 -24.38 -22.32 52.64
C LYS A 5 -23.54 -22.35 51.34
N ILE A 6 -23.15 -23.54 50.87
CA ILE A 6 -22.32 -23.70 49.66
C ILE A 6 -23.14 -23.43 48.39
N THR A 7 -24.41 -23.83 48.36
CA THR A 7 -25.30 -23.63 47.21
C THR A 7 -25.67 -22.15 47.01
N TYR A 8 -25.84 -21.39 48.10
CA TYR A 8 -26.08 -19.94 48.01
C TYR A 8 -24.82 -19.13 47.70
N SER A 9 -23.62 -19.61 48.09
CA SER A 9 -22.37 -18.96 47.70
C SER A 9 -22.04 -19.15 46.21
N PHE A 10 -22.37 -20.30 45.61
CA PHE A 10 -22.19 -20.49 44.16
C PHE A 10 -23.20 -19.69 43.33
N LEU A 11 -24.45 -19.55 43.79
CA LEU A 11 -25.47 -18.75 43.10
C LEU A 11 -25.20 -17.24 43.18
N ALA A 12 -24.59 -16.77 44.28
CA ALA A 12 -24.17 -15.36 44.43
C ALA A 12 -22.89 -15.02 43.65
N LEU A 13 -22.02 -16.00 43.37
CA LEU A 13 -20.83 -15.80 42.55
C LEU A 13 -21.16 -15.82 41.05
N PHE A 14 -22.19 -16.58 40.65
CA PHE A 14 -22.63 -16.66 39.25
C PHE A 14 -23.44 -15.44 38.79
N THR A 15 -24.16 -14.75 39.71
CA THR A 15 -24.86 -13.49 39.41
C THR A 15 -23.94 -12.26 39.36
N MET A 16 -22.68 -12.38 39.81
CA MET A 16 -21.69 -11.30 39.67
C MET A 16 -20.87 -11.39 38.37
N VAL A 17 -20.92 -12.54 37.67
CA VAL A 17 -20.22 -12.75 36.39
C VAL A 17 -21.11 -12.42 35.17
N THR A 18 -22.41 -12.17 35.38
CA THR A 18 -23.35 -11.83 34.30
C THR A 18 -23.61 -10.33 34.12
N LEU A 19 -22.81 -9.46 34.75
CA LEU A 19 -22.93 -7.99 34.62
C LEU A 19 -21.64 -7.28 34.18
N VAL A 20 -20.66 -8.01 33.62
CA VAL A 20 -19.78 -7.38 32.62
C VAL A 20 -20.54 -7.44 31.30
N SER A 21 -21.58 -6.61 31.22
CA SER A 21 -21.92 -6.02 29.94
C SER A 21 -20.81 -5.00 29.70
N CYS A 22 -20.15 -5.05 28.56
CA CYS A 22 -19.67 -3.79 28.00
C CYS A 22 -20.89 -2.88 28.02
N THR A 23 -20.81 -1.79 28.78
CA THR A 23 -21.66 -0.66 28.45
C THR A 23 -21.12 -0.27 27.08
N ASP A 24 -21.93 -0.48 26.06
CA ASP A 24 -21.69 0.06 24.72
C ASP A 24 -21.69 1.59 24.89
N ASN A 25 -20.56 2.11 25.35
CA ASN A 25 -20.31 3.52 25.58
C ASN A 25 -19.75 4.20 24.31
N ASP A 26 -19.69 3.46 23.20
CA ASP A 26 -19.21 3.94 21.91
C ASP A 26 -20.36 4.37 20.98
N ASP A 27 -21.62 4.18 21.37
CA ASP A 27 -22.81 4.68 20.64
C ASP A 27 -23.09 6.18 20.91
N GLY A 28 -22.11 6.89 21.48
CA GLY A 28 -22.20 8.28 21.93
C GLY A 28 -21.26 9.28 21.27
N MET A 29 -20.52 8.90 20.21
CA MET A 29 -19.82 9.87 19.36
C MET A 29 -20.49 10.02 18.00
N MET A 30 -21.77 10.39 18.02
CA MET A 30 -22.22 11.40 17.07
C MET A 30 -22.44 12.65 17.91
N VAL A 31 -21.33 13.29 18.29
CA VAL A 31 -21.46 14.71 18.62
C VAL A 31 -21.89 15.32 17.31
N ASP A 32 -23.15 15.74 17.26
CA ASP A 32 -23.62 16.74 16.32
C ASP A 32 -22.76 17.98 16.64
N GLN A 33 -21.54 18.00 16.10
CA GLN A 33 -20.57 19.06 16.32
C GLN A 33 -21.22 20.27 15.71
N ILE A 34 -21.70 21.16 16.58
CA ILE A 34 -22.27 22.42 16.15
C ILE A 34 -21.16 23.09 15.33
N PRO A 35 -21.39 23.37 14.04
CA PRO A 35 -20.34 23.88 13.18
C PRO A 35 -19.85 25.22 13.74
N THR A 36 -18.56 25.32 14.04
CA THR A 36 -17.95 26.55 14.53
C THR A 36 -16.73 26.92 13.70
N CYS A 37 -16.51 28.22 13.52
CA CYS A 37 -15.41 28.75 12.71
C CYS A 37 -14.01 28.61 13.36
N GLU A 38 -13.84 27.76 14.38
CA GLU A 38 -12.59 27.58 15.14
C GLU A 38 -12.46 26.13 15.69
N ASP A 39 -13.19 25.15 15.14
CA ASP A 39 -13.16 23.76 15.62
C ASP A 39 -12.14 22.87 14.89
N GLY A 40 -11.46 23.39 13.87
CA GLY A 40 -10.42 22.68 13.13
C GLY A 40 -10.97 21.66 12.12
N ILE A 41 -12.27 21.68 11.83
CA ILE A 41 -12.95 20.74 10.94
C ILE A 41 -13.71 21.52 9.87
N LEU A 42 -13.55 21.17 8.59
CA LEU A 42 -14.34 21.76 7.51
C LEU A 42 -15.81 21.29 7.59
N ASN A 43 -16.69 22.13 8.13
CA ASN A 43 -18.11 21.78 8.33
C ASN A 43 -19.05 22.99 8.09
N GLY A 44 -20.36 22.79 8.24
CA GLY A 44 -21.34 23.88 8.10
C GLY A 44 -21.38 24.51 6.70
N ASN A 45 -21.08 25.82 6.61
CA ASN A 45 -21.05 26.58 5.35
C ASN A 45 -19.64 27.07 4.96
N GLU A 46 -18.62 26.53 5.60
CA GLU A 46 -17.22 26.87 5.36
C GLU A 46 -16.74 26.46 3.96
N THR A 47 -15.78 27.20 3.42
CA THR A 47 -15.12 26.89 2.14
C THR A 47 -13.66 26.44 2.31
N GLY A 48 -13.14 26.51 3.54
CA GLY A 48 -11.86 25.98 4.01
C GLY A 48 -11.95 25.71 5.52
N ILE A 49 -11.01 24.96 6.10
CA ILE A 49 -11.06 24.64 7.54
C ILE A 49 -11.16 25.94 8.34
N ASP A 50 -12.23 26.10 9.14
CA ASP A 50 -12.48 27.28 9.99
C ASP A 50 -12.64 28.61 9.23
N CYS A 51 -12.90 28.59 7.91
CA CYS A 51 -12.99 29.80 7.10
C CYS A 51 -13.98 29.71 5.92
N GLY A 52 -14.47 30.87 5.49
CA GLY A 52 -15.43 30.99 4.38
C GLY A 52 -16.89 30.83 4.81
N GLY A 53 -17.82 31.11 3.88
CA GLY A 53 -19.26 31.11 4.19
C GLY A 53 -19.65 32.20 5.19
N SER A 54 -20.15 31.80 6.37
CA SER A 54 -20.43 32.72 7.48
C SER A 54 -19.23 33.01 8.38
N CYS A 55 -18.14 32.26 8.21
CA CYS A 55 -16.87 32.49 8.89
C CYS A 55 -16.05 33.57 8.19
N MET A 56 -14.89 33.90 8.74
CA MET A 56 -14.03 34.91 8.11
C MET A 56 -13.51 34.44 6.74
N PRO A 57 -13.26 35.35 5.78
CA PRO A 57 -12.77 34.96 4.45
C PRO A 57 -11.47 34.16 4.55
N CYS A 58 -11.36 33.05 3.83
CA CYS A 58 -10.16 32.22 3.82
C CYS A 58 -8.91 32.99 3.35
N ASP A 59 -9.08 34.00 2.48
CA ASP A 59 -7.97 34.85 2.03
C ASP A 59 -7.42 35.79 3.14
N ALA A 60 -8.15 35.96 4.24
CA ALA A 60 -7.72 36.75 5.40
C ALA A 60 -6.89 35.93 6.41
N MET A 61 -6.87 34.59 6.27
CA MET A 61 -6.02 33.67 7.04
C MET A 61 -4.60 33.65 6.48
N GLY A 62 -3.88 34.77 6.62
CA GLY A 62 -2.52 34.99 6.12
C GLY A 62 -1.62 33.75 6.09
N THR A 63 -1.56 33.14 4.92
CA THR A 63 -0.42 32.52 4.23
C THR A 63 0.52 31.62 5.02
N ASN A 64 0.42 30.33 4.66
CA ASN A 64 1.34 29.20 4.82
C ASN A 64 0.84 28.17 5.84
N PRO A 65 0.82 26.87 5.47
CA PRO A 65 0.62 25.82 6.46
C PRO A 65 1.65 26.00 7.59
N ASP A 66 1.16 26.22 8.80
CA ASP A 66 2.00 26.32 10.00
C ASP A 66 2.43 24.91 10.39
N PHE A 67 3.68 24.57 10.07
CA PHE A 67 4.31 23.31 10.48
C PHE A 67 4.99 23.41 11.86
N SER A 68 4.69 24.42 12.67
CA SER A 68 5.17 24.48 14.03
C SER A 68 4.33 23.54 14.91
N GLY A 69 4.97 22.50 15.43
CA GLY A 69 4.30 21.47 16.22
C GLY A 69 5.27 20.41 16.72
N THR A 70 4.86 19.69 17.77
CA THR A 70 5.53 18.44 18.15
C THR A 70 4.83 17.31 17.42
N TYR A 71 5.42 16.87 16.32
CA TYR A 71 4.92 15.70 15.58
C TYR A 71 5.38 14.44 16.31
N ALA A 72 4.44 13.56 16.64
CA ALA A 72 4.75 12.20 17.04
C ALA A 72 4.64 11.32 15.81
N GLN A 73 5.68 10.52 15.57
CA GLN A 73 5.67 9.49 14.54
C GLN A 73 4.69 8.40 15.00
N VAL A 74 3.43 8.43 14.57
CA VAL A 74 2.37 7.59 15.18
C VAL A 74 2.37 6.17 14.63
N ASP A 75 2.53 5.98 13.33
CA ASP A 75 2.54 4.65 12.74
C ASP A 75 3.15 4.65 11.35
N PHE A 76 4.21 3.85 11.18
CA PHE A 76 4.80 3.49 9.88
C PHE A 76 4.79 1.97 9.73
N MET A 77 4.13 1.26 10.67
CA MET A 77 4.00 -0.19 10.62
C MET A 77 3.04 -0.55 9.50
N GLY A 78 3.47 -1.47 8.64
CA GLY A 78 2.63 -1.96 7.56
C GLY A 78 3.15 -1.61 6.18
N ARG A 79 4.41 -1.96 5.89
CA ARG A 79 4.93 -2.09 4.52
C ARG A 79 4.92 -3.56 4.06
N PRO A 80 3.77 -4.31 4.10
CA PRO A 80 3.78 -5.75 3.93
C PRO A 80 4.27 -6.18 2.55
N GLY A 81 4.00 -5.42 1.48
CA GLY A 81 4.46 -5.76 0.13
C GLY A 81 5.99 -5.82 0.03
N ILE A 82 6.64 -4.67 0.26
CA ILE A 82 8.10 -4.53 0.13
C ILE A 82 8.83 -5.43 1.13
N ASN A 83 8.39 -5.47 2.39
CA ASN A 83 9.01 -6.35 3.39
C ASN A 83 8.83 -7.84 3.07
N THR A 84 7.74 -8.25 2.44
CA THR A 84 7.54 -9.66 2.08
C THR A 84 8.52 -10.10 1.00
N VAL A 85 8.79 -9.23 0.03
CA VAL A 85 9.60 -9.59 -1.14
C VAL A 85 11.10 -9.30 -0.91
N LEU A 86 11.47 -8.16 -0.33
CA LEU A 86 12.87 -7.70 -0.36
C LEU A 86 13.61 -7.83 0.99
N SER A 87 12.89 -7.95 2.12
CA SER A 87 13.52 -8.15 3.43
C SER A 87 13.80 -9.63 3.71
N VAL A 88 15.04 -9.92 4.11
CA VAL A 88 15.56 -11.30 4.22
C VAL A 88 15.05 -12.08 5.43
N ASP A 89 14.77 -11.40 6.55
CA ASP A 89 14.37 -12.02 7.80
C ASP A 89 13.42 -11.13 8.62
N GLY A 90 12.87 -11.67 9.71
CA GLY A 90 11.95 -10.95 10.59
C GLY A 90 12.58 -9.73 11.25
N ALA A 91 13.85 -9.78 11.63
CA ALA A 91 14.52 -8.65 12.27
C ALA A 91 14.70 -7.47 11.31
N THR A 92 15.00 -7.75 10.04
CA THR A 92 15.09 -6.76 8.97
C THR A 92 13.73 -6.15 8.68
N LYS A 93 12.66 -6.96 8.68
CA LYS A 93 11.28 -6.47 8.52
C LYS A 93 10.89 -5.52 9.65
N ASP A 94 11.17 -5.89 10.89
CA ASP A 94 10.88 -5.07 12.07
C ASP A 94 11.70 -3.77 12.06
N ALA A 95 12.99 -3.87 11.72
CA ALA A 95 13.87 -2.70 11.56
C ALA A 95 13.39 -1.76 10.46
N HIS A 96 12.93 -2.29 9.33
CA HIS A 96 12.41 -1.49 8.22
C HIS A 96 11.10 -0.79 8.57
N ASN A 97 10.21 -1.46 9.31
CA ASN A 97 8.97 -0.84 9.80
C ASN A 97 9.27 0.34 10.73
N GLY A 98 10.32 0.25 11.57
CA GLY A 98 10.70 1.28 12.54
C GLY A 98 11.73 2.31 12.06
N ALA A 99 12.13 2.27 10.79
CA ALA A 99 13.20 3.12 10.28
C ALA A 99 12.75 4.57 10.09
N ILE A 100 13.67 5.51 10.34
CA ILE A 100 13.44 6.93 10.04
C ILE A 100 13.41 7.09 8.51
N PRO A 101 12.37 7.71 7.91
CA PRO A 101 12.25 7.84 6.45
C PRO A 101 13.49 8.38 5.75
N SER A 102 14.19 9.36 6.36
CA SER A 102 15.42 9.93 5.81
C SER A 102 16.61 8.97 5.77
N GLU A 103 16.59 7.89 6.56
CA GLU A 103 17.68 6.91 6.68
C GLU A 103 17.38 5.61 5.91
N MET A 104 16.14 5.43 5.42
CA MET A 104 15.68 4.18 4.81
C MET A 104 16.47 3.82 3.55
N GLY A 105 16.64 4.78 2.64
CA GLY A 105 17.40 4.56 1.40
C GLY A 105 18.80 4.02 1.68
N SER A 106 19.57 4.69 2.54
CA SER A 106 20.93 4.24 2.89
C SER A 106 20.98 2.91 3.65
N SER A 107 19.93 2.57 4.41
CA SER A 107 19.93 1.41 5.31
C SER A 107 19.47 0.13 4.63
N PHE A 108 18.54 0.22 3.66
CA PHE A 108 17.89 -0.96 3.08
C PHE A 108 18.16 -1.15 1.59
N GLN A 109 18.43 -0.07 0.84
CA GLN A 109 18.61 -0.15 -0.62
C GLN A 109 19.66 -1.20 -1.04
N PRO A 110 20.88 -1.27 -0.44
CA PRO A 110 21.87 -2.24 -0.88
C PRO A 110 21.43 -3.69 -0.66
N ALA A 111 20.70 -3.94 0.43
CA ALA A 111 20.18 -5.27 0.73
C ALA A 111 19.02 -5.65 -0.21
N PHE A 112 18.18 -4.68 -0.58
CA PHE A 112 17.08 -4.87 -1.52
C PHE A 112 17.60 -5.16 -2.93
N GLU A 113 18.63 -4.44 -3.37
CA GLU A 113 19.30 -4.71 -4.65
C GLU A 113 19.93 -6.11 -4.66
N ALA A 114 20.69 -6.46 -3.63
CA ALA A 114 21.27 -7.80 -3.51
C ALA A 114 20.22 -8.92 -3.51
N ARG A 115 19.05 -8.66 -2.90
CA ARG A 115 17.92 -9.59 -2.89
C ARG A 115 17.26 -9.73 -4.25
N LEU A 116 17.10 -8.63 -4.98
CA LEU A 116 16.57 -8.61 -6.33
C LEU A 116 17.47 -9.41 -7.29
N GLU A 117 18.78 -9.19 -7.24
CA GLU A 117 19.77 -9.98 -8.00
C GLU A 117 19.71 -11.46 -7.63
N GLN A 118 19.61 -11.78 -6.32
CA GLN A 118 19.48 -13.16 -5.88
C GLN A 118 18.25 -13.87 -6.48
N TYR A 119 17.12 -13.17 -6.65
CA TYR A 119 15.94 -13.77 -7.29
C TYR A 119 16.19 -14.13 -8.75
N HIS A 120 16.85 -13.24 -9.50
CA HIS A 120 17.24 -13.49 -10.88
C HIS A 120 18.25 -14.64 -10.98
N ASP A 121 19.24 -14.70 -10.10
CA ASP A 121 20.20 -15.81 -10.03
C ASP A 121 19.52 -17.16 -9.78
N VAL A 122 18.58 -17.21 -8.82
CA VAL A 122 17.81 -18.43 -8.52
C VAL A 122 17.00 -18.87 -9.73
N TYR A 123 16.37 -17.92 -10.43
CA TYR A 123 15.65 -18.21 -11.66
C TYR A 123 16.57 -18.78 -12.75
N ALA A 124 17.75 -18.17 -12.95
CA ALA A 124 18.77 -18.66 -13.88
C ALA A 124 19.15 -20.11 -13.59
N VAL A 125 19.49 -20.40 -12.32
CA VAL A 125 19.92 -21.72 -11.87
C VAL A 125 18.81 -22.75 -12.07
N LYS A 126 17.54 -22.39 -11.84
CA LYS A 126 16.40 -23.28 -12.05
C LYS A 126 16.20 -23.66 -13.51
N LEU A 127 16.49 -22.74 -14.44
CA LEU A 127 16.33 -22.97 -15.87
C LEU A 127 17.64 -23.42 -16.56
N GLY A 128 18.74 -23.53 -15.83
CA GLY A 128 20.05 -23.86 -16.39
C GLY A 128 20.62 -22.78 -17.30
N LEU A 129 20.23 -21.52 -17.07
CA LEU A 129 20.68 -20.35 -17.81
C LEU A 129 21.93 -19.73 -17.17
N ASP A 130 22.63 -18.91 -17.93
CA ASP A 130 23.68 -18.03 -17.40
C ASP A 130 23.04 -16.94 -16.52
N PRO A 131 23.42 -16.79 -15.24
CA PRO A 131 22.91 -15.73 -14.38
C PRO A 131 22.99 -14.34 -15.01
N ALA A 132 24.10 -14.02 -15.69
CA ALA A 132 24.28 -12.73 -16.33
C ALA A 132 23.26 -12.44 -17.45
N ALA A 133 22.69 -13.48 -18.06
CA ALA A 133 21.69 -13.34 -19.11
C ALA A 133 20.28 -13.02 -18.57
N VAL A 134 20.04 -13.28 -17.28
CA VAL A 134 18.76 -13.01 -16.61
C VAL A 134 18.85 -11.90 -15.56
N ASN A 135 19.99 -11.20 -15.45
CA ASN A 135 20.12 -10.04 -14.57
C ASN A 135 19.00 -9.02 -14.81
N TYR A 136 18.76 -8.22 -13.76
CA TYR A 136 17.80 -7.14 -13.82
C TYR A 136 18.07 -6.20 -15.00
N GLU A 137 17.00 -5.80 -15.67
CA GLU A 137 17.01 -4.76 -16.69
C GLU A 137 16.02 -3.68 -16.31
N ASN A 138 16.16 -2.48 -16.87
CA ASN A 138 15.27 -1.39 -16.55
C ASN A 138 13.80 -1.81 -16.71
N ASN A 139 12.97 -1.46 -15.75
CA ASN A 139 11.57 -1.83 -15.77
C ASN A 139 10.74 -0.94 -16.72
N ILE A 140 9.44 -1.17 -16.75
CA ILE A 140 8.43 -0.35 -17.44
C ILE A 140 8.43 1.12 -17.02
N LEU A 141 9.10 1.52 -15.93
CA LEU A 141 9.27 2.93 -15.54
C LEU A 141 10.65 3.48 -15.94
N GLY A 142 11.45 2.70 -16.66
CA GLY A 142 12.82 3.02 -17.04
C GLY A 142 13.82 3.03 -15.89
N LEU A 143 13.44 2.53 -14.70
CA LEU A 143 14.29 2.54 -13.51
C LEU A 143 15.27 1.37 -13.54
N ASP A 144 16.55 1.66 -13.31
CA ASP A 144 17.55 0.62 -13.05
C ASP A 144 17.38 0.01 -11.64
N ALA A 145 18.09 -1.08 -11.36
CA ALA A 145 17.96 -1.82 -10.10
C ALA A 145 18.20 -0.93 -8.88
N THR A 146 19.25 -0.10 -8.93
CA THR A 146 19.63 0.80 -7.84
C THR A 146 18.57 1.87 -7.61
N THR A 147 18.04 2.47 -8.69
CA THR A 147 17.01 3.52 -8.60
C THR A 147 15.69 2.95 -8.11
N LEU A 148 15.25 1.81 -8.66
CA LEU A 148 14.03 1.12 -8.20
C LEU A 148 14.12 0.78 -6.72
N THR A 149 15.20 0.13 -6.30
CA THR A 149 15.37 -0.28 -4.90
C THR A 149 15.56 0.90 -3.96
N THR A 150 16.03 2.05 -4.44
CA THR A 150 16.02 3.32 -3.68
C THR A 150 14.58 3.79 -3.41
N VAL A 151 13.74 3.81 -4.45
CA VAL A 151 12.32 4.19 -4.34
C VAL A 151 11.58 3.24 -3.41
N LEU A 152 11.79 1.93 -3.56
CA LEU A 152 11.17 0.91 -2.71
C LEU A 152 11.70 0.93 -1.26
N ALA A 153 12.98 1.20 -1.05
CA ALA A 153 13.53 1.36 0.29
C ALA A 153 12.92 2.57 1.00
N ALA A 154 12.75 3.69 0.30
CA ALA A 154 12.13 4.87 0.88
C ALA A 154 10.59 4.75 0.99
N ASP A 155 9.99 3.81 0.24
CA ASP A 155 8.55 3.61 0.06
C ASP A 155 7.83 4.95 -0.20
N VAL A 156 8.40 5.70 -1.16
CA VAL A 156 7.96 7.03 -1.54
C VAL A 156 7.00 6.93 -2.70
N LEU A 157 5.85 7.57 -2.56
CA LEU A 157 4.92 7.82 -3.65
C LEU A 157 5.31 9.11 -4.39
N GLN A 158 5.07 9.13 -5.70
CA GLN A 158 5.22 10.31 -6.53
C GLN A 158 4.13 11.33 -6.22
N VAL A 159 4.49 12.61 -6.26
CA VAL A 159 3.54 13.72 -6.11
C VAL A 159 3.05 14.13 -7.50
N ALA A 160 1.77 13.90 -7.77
CA ALA A 160 1.13 14.31 -9.02
C ALA A 160 -0.24 14.97 -8.73
N PRO A 161 -0.28 16.30 -8.52
CA PRO A 161 -1.47 17.00 -8.03
C PRO A 161 -2.69 16.92 -8.97
N ASP A 162 -2.44 16.86 -10.28
CA ASP A 162 -3.46 16.90 -11.31
C ASP A 162 -3.70 15.54 -11.98
N LEU A 163 -3.03 14.48 -11.50
CA LEU A 163 -3.13 13.12 -12.05
C LEU A 163 -3.88 12.20 -11.09
N PRO A 164 -4.50 11.12 -11.59
CA PRO A 164 -5.18 10.16 -10.73
C PRO A 164 -4.24 9.53 -9.70
N THR A 165 -4.77 9.27 -8.51
CA THR A 165 -4.14 8.41 -7.51
C THR A 165 -4.21 6.97 -7.99
N THR A 166 -3.07 6.41 -8.40
CA THR A 166 -2.97 5.06 -8.97
C THR A 166 -1.62 4.44 -8.64
N TYR A 167 -1.58 3.12 -8.53
CA TYR A 167 -0.31 2.41 -8.36
C TYR A 167 0.44 2.33 -9.69
N PHE A 168 -0.28 2.05 -10.77
CA PHE A 168 0.19 2.16 -12.13
C PHE A 168 -1.01 2.29 -13.07
N ASP A 169 -0.95 3.28 -13.95
CA ASP A 169 -1.84 3.46 -15.08
C ASP A 169 -0.98 3.51 -16.34
N PRO A 170 -1.12 2.53 -17.25
CA PRO A 170 -0.35 2.48 -18.47
C PRO A 170 -0.66 3.59 -19.47
N GLY A 171 -1.69 4.40 -19.23
CA GLY A 171 -2.05 5.46 -20.16
C GLY A 171 -2.65 4.91 -21.46
N THR A 172 -2.33 5.55 -22.58
CA THR A 172 -2.87 5.21 -23.89
C THR A 172 -1.80 4.71 -24.84
N ASP A 173 -2.11 3.60 -25.53
CA ASP A 173 -1.32 3.08 -26.65
C ASP A 173 -1.35 4.08 -27.82
N SER A 174 -0.44 5.05 -27.77
CA SER A 174 -0.39 6.22 -28.64
C SER A 174 0.22 5.87 -30.00
N ASP A 175 1.11 4.89 -30.04
CA ASP A 175 1.74 4.42 -31.28
C ASP A 175 1.01 3.23 -31.93
N ASN A 176 0.00 2.66 -31.26
CA ASN A 176 -0.83 1.53 -31.67
C ASN A 176 -0.01 0.25 -31.94
N ASP A 177 1.06 0.04 -31.20
CA ASP A 177 1.87 -1.17 -31.30
C ASP A 177 1.31 -2.36 -30.49
N GLY A 178 0.27 -2.12 -29.68
CA GLY A 178 -0.40 -3.10 -28.85
C GLY A 178 0.30 -3.41 -27.51
N ARG A 179 1.38 -2.68 -27.18
CA ARG A 179 2.20 -2.87 -25.97
C ARG A 179 1.85 -1.86 -24.89
N ILE A 180 0.64 -1.99 -24.35
CA ILE A 180 0.09 -1.04 -23.36
C ILE A 180 0.98 -0.83 -22.11
N LEU A 181 1.84 -1.76 -21.73
CA LEU A 181 2.73 -1.60 -20.56
C LEU A 181 4.03 -0.83 -20.87
N VAL A 182 4.35 -0.62 -22.14
CA VAL A 182 5.52 0.16 -22.58
C VAL A 182 5.13 1.63 -22.56
N PRO A 183 5.90 2.49 -21.89
CA PRO A 183 5.58 3.91 -21.82
C PRO A 183 5.58 4.64 -23.17
N ASP A 184 4.46 5.30 -23.47
CA ASP A 184 4.21 6.25 -24.54
C ASP A 184 4.23 7.72 -24.08
N GLY A 185 4.34 7.95 -22.77
CA GLY A 185 4.58 9.26 -22.16
C GLY A 185 3.37 9.88 -21.45
N ASP A 186 2.27 9.15 -21.30
CA ASP A 186 1.10 9.55 -20.50
C ASP A 186 0.84 8.63 -19.29
N GLU A 187 1.82 7.80 -18.94
CA GLU A 187 1.74 6.85 -17.83
C GLU A 187 1.75 7.58 -16.49
N VAL A 188 0.99 7.03 -15.54
CA VAL A 188 0.96 7.53 -14.16
C VAL A 188 1.32 6.39 -13.24
N ALA A 189 2.41 6.52 -12.49
CA ALA A 189 2.91 5.46 -11.62
C ALA A 189 3.18 5.96 -10.21
N LEU A 190 2.90 5.10 -9.23
CA LEU A 190 3.25 5.26 -7.83
C LEU A 190 2.71 6.56 -7.21
N THR A 191 1.57 7.09 -7.65
CA THR A 191 0.93 8.28 -7.05
C THR A 191 -0.01 7.90 -5.89
N GLY A 192 -0.29 6.61 -5.72
CA GLY A 192 -1.01 6.02 -4.60
C GLY A 192 -1.58 4.67 -5.00
N ARG A 193 -2.85 4.41 -4.67
CA ARG A 193 -3.58 3.24 -5.17
C ARG A 193 -5.08 3.49 -5.25
N ARG A 194 -5.73 2.93 -6.26
CA ARG A 194 -7.18 2.71 -6.32
C ARG A 194 -7.52 1.38 -5.66
N LEU A 195 -8.79 1.20 -5.32
CA LEU A 195 -9.29 -0.09 -4.81
C LEU A 195 -9.22 -1.21 -5.85
N THR A 196 -9.24 -0.83 -7.14
CA THR A 196 -9.14 -1.74 -8.28
C THR A 196 -7.71 -2.07 -8.70
N ASP A 197 -6.70 -1.39 -8.13
CA ASP A 197 -5.32 -1.58 -8.57
C ASP A 197 -4.78 -2.92 -8.07
N ASP A 198 -4.25 -3.72 -9.00
CA ASP A 198 -3.53 -4.94 -8.68
C ASP A 198 -2.07 -4.62 -8.34
N ILE A 199 -1.85 -4.33 -7.05
CA ILE A 199 -0.54 -3.91 -6.55
C ILE A 199 0.50 -5.02 -6.72
N ILE A 200 0.09 -6.28 -6.59
CA ILE A 200 1.03 -7.41 -6.61
C ILE A 200 1.53 -7.65 -8.03
N ASP A 201 0.63 -7.69 -9.01
CA ASP A 201 1.02 -7.88 -10.41
C ASP A 201 1.93 -6.75 -10.89
N ILE A 202 1.59 -5.50 -10.61
CA ILE A 202 2.45 -4.36 -10.97
C ILE A 202 3.80 -4.42 -10.25
N SER A 203 3.82 -4.76 -8.96
CA SER A 203 5.08 -4.91 -8.21
C SER A 203 5.97 -5.98 -8.84
N LEU A 204 5.38 -7.11 -9.22
CA LEU A 204 6.08 -8.21 -9.87
C LEU A 204 6.58 -7.82 -11.28
N ILE A 205 5.79 -7.06 -12.04
CA ILE A 205 6.21 -6.48 -13.33
C ILE A 205 7.40 -5.53 -13.14
N LEU A 206 7.41 -4.68 -12.11
CA LEU A 206 8.55 -3.78 -11.85
C LEU A 206 9.84 -4.51 -11.48
N LEU A 207 9.74 -5.71 -10.88
CA LEU A 207 10.89 -6.52 -10.47
C LEU A 207 11.37 -7.48 -11.56
N PHE A 208 10.46 -8.03 -12.37
CA PHE A 208 10.73 -9.15 -13.29
C PHE A 208 10.25 -8.93 -14.73
N GLY A 209 9.43 -7.91 -14.98
CA GLY A 209 8.81 -7.67 -16.27
C GLY A 209 9.75 -7.06 -17.32
N GLY A 210 10.86 -6.46 -16.88
CA GLY A 210 11.80 -5.79 -17.79
C GLY A 210 11.18 -4.56 -18.45
N THR A 211 11.76 -4.11 -19.57
CA THR A 211 11.32 -2.86 -20.23
C THR A 211 9.94 -2.98 -20.87
N GLU A 212 9.57 -4.19 -21.29
CA GLU A 212 8.27 -4.48 -21.92
C GLU A 212 7.20 -4.96 -20.93
N GLY A 213 7.57 -5.13 -19.65
CA GLY A 213 6.68 -5.61 -18.60
C GLY A 213 6.31 -7.09 -18.68
N ASN A 214 6.80 -7.82 -19.68
CA ASN A 214 6.41 -9.20 -19.96
C ASN A 214 7.60 -10.19 -20.04
N ARG A 215 8.81 -9.81 -19.63
CA ARG A 215 10.05 -10.63 -19.80
C ARG A 215 10.02 -12.01 -19.14
N PHE A 216 9.39 -12.15 -17.97
CA PHE A 216 9.23 -13.44 -17.28
C PHE A 216 7.75 -13.75 -17.03
N SER A 217 6.93 -13.65 -18.07
CA SER A 217 5.46 -13.73 -17.97
C SER A 217 4.86 -15.11 -18.31
N GLY A 218 5.69 -16.17 -18.31
CA GLY A 218 5.26 -17.51 -18.67
C GLY A 218 5.13 -17.69 -20.18
N GLN A 219 6.21 -17.38 -20.89
CA GLN A 219 6.26 -17.51 -22.34
C GLN A 219 6.06 -18.96 -22.76
N ASP A 220 5.25 -19.11 -23.80
CA ASP A 220 5.04 -20.32 -24.58
C ASP A 220 6.04 -20.28 -25.75
N ILE A 221 7.09 -21.10 -25.66
CA ILE A 221 8.23 -21.12 -26.56
C ILE A 221 7.90 -21.96 -27.81
N ASP A 222 7.05 -22.98 -27.67
CA ASP A 222 6.67 -23.88 -28.77
C ASP A 222 5.32 -23.58 -29.44
N MET A 223 4.63 -22.55 -28.94
CA MET A 223 3.35 -22.04 -29.43
C MET A 223 2.22 -23.08 -29.37
N ASP A 224 2.27 -24.01 -28.41
CA ASP A 224 1.23 -25.03 -28.21
C ASP A 224 0.01 -24.53 -27.41
N GLY A 225 0.08 -23.30 -26.90
CA GLY A 225 -0.92 -22.65 -26.07
C GLY A 225 -0.71 -22.89 -24.57
N THR A 226 0.37 -23.54 -24.16
CA THR A 226 0.74 -23.79 -22.77
C THR A 226 2.03 -23.06 -22.39
N PRO A 227 2.07 -22.35 -21.25
CA PRO A 227 3.30 -21.72 -20.78
C PRO A 227 4.42 -22.72 -20.48
N ASP A 228 5.57 -22.56 -21.12
CA ASP A 228 6.78 -23.36 -20.85
C ASP A 228 7.60 -22.81 -19.69
N LEU A 229 7.64 -21.49 -19.57
CA LEU A 229 8.43 -20.80 -18.56
C LEU A 229 7.61 -20.49 -17.29
N PRO A 230 8.25 -20.41 -16.12
CA PRO A 230 7.57 -19.92 -14.93
C PRO A 230 7.17 -18.45 -15.10
N ARG A 231 5.94 -18.13 -14.69
CA ARG A 231 5.43 -16.75 -14.64
C ARG A 231 5.83 -16.09 -13.32
N LEU A 232 6.54 -14.97 -13.41
CA LEU A 232 6.99 -14.16 -12.28
C LEU A 232 6.38 -12.76 -12.24
N THR A 233 5.65 -12.35 -13.28
CA THR A 233 5.02 -11.02 -13.43
C THR A 233 3.59 -10.95 -12.89
N SER A 234 3.02 -12.06 -12.42
CA SER A 234 1.67 -12.08 -11.87
C SER A 234 1.50 -13.16 -10.83
N ASP A 235 0.78 -12.86 -9.75
CA ASP A 235 0.42 -13.84 -8.71
C ASP A 235 -0.80 -14.70 -9.12
N GLY A 236 -1.49 -14.33 -10.20
CA GLY A 236 -2.65 -15.02 -10.73
C GLY A 236 -3.92 -14.88 -9.89
N VAL A 237 -3.98 -13.88 -9.01
CA VAL A 237 -5.13 -13.60 -8.14
C VAL A 237 -5.80 -12.31 -8.59
N SER A 238 -6.98 -12.44 -9.19
CA SER A 238 -7.80 -11.28 -9.52
C SER A 238 -8.45 -10.66 -8.27
N LEU A 239 -8.78 -9.37 -8.35
CA LEU A 239 -9.65 -8.73 -7.36
C LEU A 239 -10.97 -9.49 -7.22
N THR A 240 -11.28 -9.96 -6.01
CA THR A 240 -12.55 -10.65 -5.71
C THR A 240 -13.53 -9.78 -4.93
N ALA A 241 -13.08 -8.68 -4.34
CA ALA A 241 -13.94 -7.80 -3.54
C ALA A 241 -14.89 -6.97 -4.43
N GLU A 242 -16.15 -6.85 -4.00
CA GLU A 242 -17.10 -5.92 -4.61
C GLU A 242 -16.78 -4.49 -4.18
N ILE A 243 -16.49 -3.62 -5.14
CA ILE A 243 -16.25 -2.19 -4.91
C ILE A 243 -17.55 -1.43 -5.12
N THR A 244 -17.90 -0.58 -4.16
CA THR A 244 -19.13 0.22 -4.17
C THR A 244 -18.79 1.71 -4.27
N THR A 245 -19.74 2.51 -4.74
CA THR A 245 -19.64 3.98 -4.74
C THR A 245 -20.17 4.62 -3.45
N GLU A 246 -20.71 3.81 -2.53
CA GLU A 246 -21.30 4.24 -1.27
C GLU A 246 -20.60 3.55 -0.10
N PHE A 247 -20.45 4.25 1.02
CA PHE A 247 -19.79 3.70 2.19
C PHE A 247 -20.58 2.51 2.79
N PRO A 248 -19.93 1.39 3.18
CA PRO A 248 -18.51 1.11 3.03
C PRO A 248 -18.12 0.80 1.58
N TYR A 249 -17.07 1.46 1.08
CA TYR A 249 -16.60 1.41 -0.33
C TYR A 249 -16.08 0.04 -0.81
N ILE A 250 -15.99 -0.93 0.10
CA ILE A 250 -15.57 -2.31 -0.15
C ILE A 250 -16.59 -3.21 0.54
N GLY A 251 -17.04 -4.24 -0.16
CA GLY A 251 -17.89 -5.30 0.39
C GLY A 251 -17.24 -6.05 1.55
N ASN A 252 -18.00 -6.91 2.21
CA ASN A 252 -17.45 -7.73 3.29
C ASN A 252 -16.29 -8.61 2.76
N PRO A 253 -15.23 -8.83 3.57
CA PRO A 253 -14.17 -9.77 3.21
C PRO A 253 -14.77 -11.16 2.99
N GLU A 254 -14.34 -11.84 1.92
CA GLU A 254 -14.73 -13.21 1.58
C GLU A 254 -14.04 -14.27 2.46
#